data_AF-A0A924F264-F1
#
_entry.id   AF-A0A924F264-F1
#
_cell.length_a   1.000
_cell.length_b   1.000
_cell.length_c   1.000
_cell.angle_alpha   90.00
_cell.angle_beta   90.00
_cell.angle_gamma   90.00
#
_symmetry.space_group_name_H-M   'P 1'
#
loop_
_entity.id
_entity.type
_entity.pdbx_description
1 polymer ?
#
loop_
_entity_poly.entity_id
_entity_poly.type
_entity_poly.pdbx_seq_one_letter_code
_entity_poly.pdbx_strand_id
1 'polypeptide(L)'
;MCERAAVTGPEHVADHLAQRMQRYDTTLHADLEDLSLNQMQQDAAAARAAAAPARRGDRIGEPFDSGRLAIERHRASYRDLHHTRTAPRPHGLSSTMRIAHLADLHLGFRQFQRLSSAGNNQREADVARAARRAIDLVIEEQPDLVLIAGDVFHQVRPSNPMILYALRELTRLRGALPDTPVVMIAGNHDLPRAAETGCILALFRTVGVQVIEQEATRLSFPDLDLAVLAVPDTLGQPLPALTTDASARFNVLLLHGEVKGVLPEHAAMLDRNPSEVTVEELQQSPWDYVALGHYHVHRQVAERAWYAGSLDYVSSNAWGELADQRQHGVPGKGFVMHDLATGAHRFVPVPAERRFIDLEPIDAHALAPADVDALVADRVRQVPGGLENVVVRLVVREIPRHVARDLDHKAIREYKRRALHFQLDTRKPELVRQRMASGAGGARPSLPMLVRQKLETRVLSNDLDRAAFVSLGMDYLQRVSEPIALAQEPGAEAGFMLTGPDAP
;
A
#
# COMPACT_ATOMS: atom_id res chain seq x y z
N MET A 1 32.47 19.45 25.26
CA MET A 1 32.03 20.30 26.39
C MET A 1 30.86 19.61 27.07
N CYS A 2 31.17 18.68 27.96
CA CYS A 2 30.28 18.37 29.07
C CYS A 2 30.32 19.54 30.05
N GLU A 3 29.21 19.77 30.75
CA GLU A 3 28.94 20.76 31.82
C GLU A 3 28.04 21.92 31.40
N ARG A 4 26.73 21.70 31.61
CA ARG A 4 25.81 22.60 32.33
C ARG A 4 24.39 22.02 32.24
N ALA A 5 24.14 21.01 33.08
CA ALA A 5 22.81 20.57 33.42
C ALA A 5 22.68 20.66 34.94
N ALA A 6 22.14 21.77 35.43
CA ALA A 6 21.48 21.84 36.73
C ALA A 6 20.69 23.14 36.83
N VAL A 7 19.54 23.05 37.50
CA VAL A 7 18.60 24.11 37.90
C VAL A 7 17.40 24.31 36.96
N THR A 8 16.48 23.34 36.99
CA THR A 8 15.03 23.61 37.05
C THR A 8 14.38 22.46 37.82
N GLY A 9 13.77 22.76 38.98
CA GLY A 9 13.13 21.78 39.85
C GLY A 9 11.80 21.20 39.28
N PRO A 10 11.27 20.13 39.90
CA PRO A 10 10.12 19.37 39.39
C PRO A 10 8.82 20.17 39.26
N GLU A 11 8.71 21.33 39.90
CA GLU A 11 7.52 22.19 39.82
C GLU A 11 7.39 22.91 38.46
N HIS A 12 8.50 23.20 37.77
CA HIS A 12 8.45 23.87 36.46
C HIS A 12 7.98 22.98 35.30
N VAL A 13 8.08 21.65 35.43
CA VAL A 13 7.62 20.70 34.40
C VAL A 13 6.11 20.48 34.50
N ALA A 14 5.55 20.52 35.71
CA ALA A 14 4.12 20.38 35.96
C ALA A 14 3.33 21.60 35.43
N ASP A 15 3.82 22.81 35.67
CA ASP A 15 3.17 24.03 35.15
C ASP A 15 3.24 24.14 33.63
N HIS A 16 4.33 23.67 33.00
CA HIS A 16 4.44 23.68 31.55
C HIS A 16 3.57 22.62 30.87
N LEU A 17 3.31 21.48 31.52
CA LEU A 17 2.36 20.46 31.08
C LEU A 17 0.90 20.89 31.30
N ALA A 18 0.59 21.54 32.45
CA ALA A 18 -0.74 22.06 32.74
C ALA A 18 -1.14 23.18 31.76
N GLN A 19 -0.22 24.11 31.44
CA GLN A 19 -0.46 25.16 30.44
C GLN A 19 -0.54 24.62 28.99
N ARG A 20 0.04 23.44 28.70
CA ARG A 20 -0.13 22.75 27.41
C ARG A 20 -1.46 22.00 27.35
N MET A 21 -1.90 21.37 28.44
CA MET A 21 -3.20 20.69 28.51
C MET A 21 -4.37 21.68 28.45
N GLN A 22 -4.30 22.83 29.13
CA GLN A 22 -5.34 23.88 29.03
C GLN A 22 -5.47 24.49 27.63
N ARG A 23 -4.38 24.56 26.84
CA ARG A 23 -4.44 25.01 25.44
C ARG A 23 -4.99 23.95 24.48
N TYR A 24 -4.78 22.67 24.79
CA TYR A 24 -5.39 21.56 24.04
C TYR A 24 -6.89 21.42 24.31
N ASP A 25 -7.34 21.69 25.54
CA ASP A 25 -8.76 21.56 25.92
C ASP A 25 -9.63 22.69 25.32
N THR A 26 -9.09 23.91 25.23
CA THR A 26 -9.83 25.09 24.75
C THR A 26 -9.93 25.19 23.22
N THR A 27 -9.03 24.55 22.47
CA THR A 27 -9.10 24.52 20.98
C THR A 27 -9.86 23.31 20.44
N LEU A 28 -9.95 22.20 21.18
CA LEU A 28 -10.77 21.07 20.75
C LEU A 28 -12.26 21.28 21.05
N HIS A 29 -12.60 21.98 22.15
CA HIS A 29 -14.00 22.20 22.54
C HIS A 29 -14.70 23.30 21.73
N ALA A 30 -14.00 24.32 21.25
CA ALA A 30 -14.63 25.43 20.52
C ALA A 30 -15.02 25.06 19.07
N ASP A 31 -14.25 24.22 18.38
CA ASP A 31 -14.48 23.93 16.95
C ASP A 31 -15.36 22.69 16.71
N LEU A 32 -15.54 21.83 17.73
CA LEU A 32 -16.44 20.67 17.66
C LEU A 32 -17.91 21.04 17.92
N GLU A 33 -18.17 22.12 18.66
CA GLU A 33 -19.54 22.59 18.92
C GLU A 33 -20.11 23.38 17.72
N ASP A 34 -19.32 24.20 17.02
CA ASP A 34 -19.83 25.06 15.95
C ASP A 34 -20.18 24.32 14.64
N LEU A 35 -19.50 23.21 14.33
CA LEU A 35 -19.84 22.35 13.19
C LEU A 35 -21.05 21.44 13.46
N SER A 36 -21.26 21.02 14.71
CA SER A 36 -22.37 20.16 15.08
C SER A 36 -23.66 20.96 15.33
N LEU A 37 -23.56 22.19 15.88
CA LEU A 37 -24.73 23.06 16.11
C LEU A 37 -25.30 23.63 14.82
N ASN A 38 -24.48 24.04 13.84
CA ASN A 38 -25.00 24.54 12.56
C ASN A 38 -25.71 23.44 11.75
N GLN A 39 -25.18 22.22 11.75
CA GLN A 39 -25.83 21.08 11.08
C GLN A 39 -27.11 20.67 11.81
N MET A 40 -27.10 20.59 13.16
CA MET A 40 -28.32 20.30 13.93
C MET A 40 -29.38 21.40 13.82
N GLN A 41 -29.00 22.66 13.70
CA GLN A 41 -29.94 23.77 13.50
C GLN A 41 -30.56 23.75 12.09
N GLN A 42 -29.80 23.36 11.07
CA GLN A 42 -30.30 23.18 9.71
C GLN A 42 -31.25 21.98 9.60
N ASP A 43 -30.90 20.86 10.25
CA ASP A 43 -31.73 19.65 10.29
C ASP A 43 -33.00 19.87 11.12
N ALA A 44 -32.92 20.62 12.22
CA ALA A 44 -34.07 21.02 13.03
C ALA A 44 -34.98 22.03 12.32
N ALA A 45 -34.43 22.92 11.48
CA ALA A 45 -35.22 23.83 10.64
C ALA A 45 -35.97 23.06 9.53
N ALA A 46 -35.32 22.07 8.91
CA ALA A 46 -35.95 21.18 7.93
C ALA A 46 -37.06 20.32 8.57
N ALA A 47 -36.83 19.80 9.78
CA ALA A 47 -37.84 19.04 10.53
C ALA A 47 -39.02 19.91 11.00
N ARG A 48 -38.79 21.18 11.35
CA ARG A 48 -39.85 22.14 11.71
C ARG A 48 -40.67 22.60 10.51
N ALA A 49 -40.10 22.64 9.31
CA ALA A 49 -40.84 22.93 8.08
C ALA A 49 -41.76 21.76 7.64
N ALA A 50 -41.43 20.53 8.04
CA ALA A 50 -42.17 19.32 7.69
C ALA A 50 -43.33 18.98 8.65
N ALA A 51 -43.46 19.67 9.79
CA ALA A 51 -44.45 19.33 10.81
C ALA A 51 -45.18 20.57 11.37
N ALA A 52 -46.36 20.85 10.82
CA ALA A 52 -47.45 21.54 11.51
C ALA A 52 -48.76 20.77 11.21
N PRO A 53 -49.76 20.66 12.13
CA PRO A 53 -50.11 21.67 13.13
C PRO A 53 -50.56 21.17 14.54
N ALA A 54 -50.84 22.15 15.40
CA ALA A 54 -51.88 22.22 16.46
C ALA A 54 -51.53 22.07 17.97
N ARG A 55 -51.44 23.25 18.63
CA ARG A 55 -52.03 23.74 19.90
C ARG A 55 -51.81 23.04 21.28
N ARG A 56 -51.39 23.93 22.21
CA ARG A 56 -51.80 24.19 23.62
C ARG A 56 -51.27 23.32 24.78
N GLY A 57 -50.70 24.00 25.78
CA GLY A 57 -50.81 23.65 27.20
C GLY A 57 -49.59 23.94 28.07
N ASP A 58 -49.65 25.00 28.88
CA ASP A 58 -48.68 25.39 29.93
C ASP A 58 -48.45 24.29 30.99
N ARG A 59 -47.22 24.18 31.54
CA ARG A 59 -46.89 24.54 32.94
C ARG A 59 -45.44 24.18 33.36
N ILE A 60 -44.91 25.16 34.09
CA ILE A 60 -43.70 25.39 34.91
C ILE A 60 -43.38 24.33 35.99
N GLY A 61 -42.08 24.09 36.28
CA GLY A 61 -41.58 23.53 37.57
C GLY A 61 -40.26 22.72 37.51
N GLU A 62 -39.19 23.22 38.15
CA GLU A 62 -37.78 22.76 38.29
C GLU A 62 -37.52 21.42 39.04
N PRO A 63 -36.26 20.98 39.36
CA PRO A 63 -34.93 21.13 38.73
C PRO A 63 -34.23 19.78 38.42
N PHE A 64 -33.08 19.89 37.74
CA PHE A 64 -32.11 18.85 37.41
C PHE A 64 -31.64 17.96 38.59
N ASP A 65 -31.64 16.63 38.39
CA ASP A 65 -30.75 15.68 39.07
C ASP A 65 -30.17 14.67 38.05
N SER A 66 -29.07 15.07 37.42
CA SER A 66 -28.35 14.29 36.42
C SER A 66 -27.27 13.44 37.08
N GLY A 67 -27.62 12.23 37.51
CA GLY A 67 -26.62 11.30 38.07
C GLY A 67 -26.90 9.81 37.91
N ARG A 68 -28.14 9.38 37.64
CA ARG A 68 -28.47 7.94 37.58
C ARG A 68 -29.27 7.46 36.37
N LEU A 69 -29.77 8.34 35.51
CA LEU A 69 -30.53 7.95 34.30
C LEU A 69 -29.68 7.74 33.03
N ALA A 70 -28.38 8.01 33.05
CA ALA A 70 -27.50 7.85 31.88
C ALA A 70 -27.02 6.40 31.66
N ILE A 71 -27.09 5.53 32.69
CA ILE A 71 -26.57 4.15 32.59
C ILE A 71 -27.67 3.14 32.20
N GLU A 72 -28.94 3.44 32.47
CA GLU A 72 -30.05 2.57 32.06
C GLU A 72 -30.59 2.90 30.66
N ARG A 73 -30.46 4.15 30.19
CA ARG A 73 -30.79 4.51 28.79
C ARG A 73 -29.80 3.96 27.76
N HIS A 74 -28.56 3.65 28.15
CA HIS A 74 -27.57 3.02 27.24
C HIS A 74 -27.67 1.49 27.15
N ARG A 75 -28.40 0.83 28.06
CA ARG A 75 -28.71 -0.61 27.92
C ARG A 75 -29.93 -0.89 27.04
N ALA A 76 -30.85 0.07 26.90
CA ALA A 76 -32.03 -0.08 26.04
C ALA A 76 -31.71 0.18 24.56
N SER A 77 -30.81 1.11 24.22
CA SER A 77 -30.49 1.44 22.83
C SER A 77 -29.67 0.38 22.07
N TYR A 78 -29.13 -0.63 22.75
CA TYR A 78 -28.45 -1.77 22.11
C TYR A 78 -29.33 -3.00 21.91
N ARG A 79 -30.51 -3.06 22.55
CA ARG A 79 -31.43 -4.21 22.42
C ARG A 79 -32.48 -4.02 21.33
N ASP A 80 -32.77 -2.78 20.91
CA ASP A 80 -33.81 -2.44 19.93
C ASP A 80 -33.29 -2.20 18.49
N LEU A 81 -31.99 -2.34 18.22
CA LEU A 81 -31.45 -2.37 16.84
C LEU A 81 -31.63 -3.75 16.16
N HIS A 82 -32.22 -4.71 16.87
CA HIS A 82 -32.68 -5.98 16.31
C HIS A 82 -34.19 -6.05 16.50
N HIS A 83 -34.97 -5.62 15.50
CA HIS A 83 -36.35 -6.06 15.17
C HIS A 83 -37.20 -5.06 14.36
N THR A 84 -36.62 -4.22 13.51
CA THR A 84 -37.31 -3.87 12.27
C THR A 84 -36.97 -4.92 11.22
N ARG A 85 -37.71 -6.03 11.25
CA ARG A 85 -37.77 -6.99 10.13
C ARG A 85 -38.35 -6.25 8.92
N THR A 86 -37.48 -5.63 8.13
CA THR A 86 -37.77 -5.44 6.71
C THR A 86 -38.06 -6.84 6.16
N ALA A 87 -39.19 -6.98 5.46
CA ALA A 87 -39.61 -8.27 4.93
C ALA A 87 -38.47 -8.86 4.10
N PRO A 88 -38.09 -10.14 4.30
CA PRO A 88 -37.09 -10.79 3.47
C PRO A 88 -37.53 -10.66 2.01
N ARG A 89 -36.60 -10.28 1.12
CA ARG A 89 -36.86 -10.32 -0.32
C ARG A 89 -37.31 -11.75 -0.66
N PRO A 90 -38.38 -11.95 -1.45
CA PRO A 90 -38.73 -13.29 -1.87
C PRO A 90 -37.57 -13.86 -2.69
N HIS A 91 -36.87 -14.84 -2.12
CA HIS A 91 -35.80 -15.59 -2.79
C HIS A 91 -36.41 -16.57 -3.80
N GLY A 92 -36.95 -16.02 -4.89
CA GLY A 92 -36.90 -16.71 -6.18
C GLY A 92 -35.47 -16.55 -6.72
N LEU A 93 -34.95 -17.56 -7.43
CA LEU A 93 -33.64 -17.52 -8.09
C LEU A 93 -33.43 -16.16 -8.77
N SER A 94 -32.62 -15.30 -8.15
CA SER A 94 -32.32 -13.98 -8.70
C SER A 94 -31.63 -14.19 -10.04
N SER A 95 -32.08 -13.48 -11.08
CA SER A 95 -31.46 -13.52 -12.42
C SER A 95 -30.05 -12.90 -12.44
N THR A 96 -29.62 -12.32 -11.32
CA THR A 96 -28.36 -11.59 -11.15
C THR A 96 -27.74 -11.94 -9.80
N MET A 97 -26.41 -12.03 -9.72
CA MET A 97 -25.68 -12.22 -8.46
C MET A 97 -24.48 -11.29 -8.43
N ARG A 98 -24.65 -10.09 -7.88
CA ARG A 98 -23.69 -8.99 -8.01
C ARG A 98 -22.72 -8.95 -6.84
N ILE A 99 -21.44 -8.89 -7.14
CA ILE A 99 -20.37 -8.75 -6.16
C ILE A 99 -19.66 -7.42 -6.33
N ALA A 100 -19.24 -6.83 -5.22
CA ALA A 100 -18.29 -5.71 -5.18
C ALA A 100 -16.94 -6.24 -4.68
N HIS A 101 -15.88 -6.05 -5.47
CA HIS A 101 -14.53 -6.49 -5.16
C HIS A 101 -13.60 -5.29 -5.00
N LEU A 102 -13.16 -5.06 -3.76
CA LEU A 102 -12.17 -4.05 -3.37
C LEU A 102 -10.88 -4.75 -2.92
N ALA A 103 -9.74 -4.06 -3.04
CA ALA A 103 -8.44 -4.53 -2.54
C ALA A 103 -7.55 -3.35 -2.19
N ASP A 104 -6.47 -3.61 -1.43
CA ASP A 104 -5.32 -2.70 -1.27
C ASP A 104 -5.73 -1.27 -0.85
N LEU A 105 -6.54 -1.18 0.21
CA LEU A 105 -7.05 0.09 0.75
C LEU A 105 -5.92 0.93 1.36
N HIS A 106 -4.94 0.28 1.99
CA HIS A 106 -3.77 0.87 2.66
C HIS A 106 -4.10 2.08 3.56
N LEU A 107 -5.10 1.95 4.42
CA LEU A 107 -5.41 2.96 5.42
C LEU A 107 -4.17 3.23 6.30
N GLY A 108 -3.87 4.51 6.53
CA GLY A 108 -2.64 4.94 7.21
C GLY A 108 -1.43 5.11 6.29
N PHE A 109 -1.58 4.96 4.96
CA PHE A 109 -0.50 5.29 4.03
C PHE A 109 -0.09 6.76 4.16
N ARG A 110 1.20 6.99 4.36
CA ARG A 110 1.77 8.33 4.54
C ARG A 110 2.85 8.55 3.50
N GLN A 111 2.73 9.65 2.78
CA GLN A 111 3.71 10.05 1.80
C GLN A 111 3.80 11.56 1.74
N PHE A 112 5.01 12.04 1.47
CA PHE A 112 5.38 13.46 1.46
C PHE A 112 5.24 14.12 2.85
N GLN A 113 6.13 15.07 3.15
CA GLN A 113 6.09 15.83 4.41
C GLN A 113 5.13 17.02 4.27
N ARG A 114 3.86 16.72 3.97
CA ARG A 114 2.79 17.70 3.79
C ARG A 114 1.66 17.41 4.77
N LEU A 115 1.16 18.45 5.42
CA LEU A 115 0.05 18.37 6.38
C LEU A 115 -1.26 18.82 5.73
N SER A 116 -2.36 18.21 6.16
CA SER A 116 -3.70 18.71 5.86
C SER A 116 -4.06 19.88 6.77
N SER A 117 -5.22 20.49 6.52
CA SER A 117 -5.80 21.51 7.40
C SER A 117 -6.02 21.02 8.84
N ALA A 118 -6.24 19.71 9.03
CA ALA A 118 -6.40 19.09 10.34
C ALA A 118 -5.06 18.74 11.03
N GLY A 119 -3.92 19.08 10.42
CA GLY A 119 -2.59 18.85 10.99
C GLY A 119 -2.06 17.41 10.89
N ASN A 120 -2.81 16.48 10.30
CA ASN A 120 -2.33 15.13 9.97
C ASN A 120 -1.65 15.07 8.59
N ASN A 121 -1.05 13.95 8.23
CA ASN A 121 -0.40 13.81 6.91
C ASN A 121 -1.43 13.92 5.78
N GLN A 122 -1.13 14.72 4.76
CA GLN A 122 -2.07 14.99 3.68
C GLN A 122 -2.42 13.72 2.89
N ARG A 123 -1.44 12.84 2.61
CA ARG A 123 -1.69 11.60 1.86
C ARG A 123 -2.47 10.57 2.66
N GLU A 124 -2.25 10.49 3.98
CA GLU A 124 -3.07 9.66 4.87
C GLU A 124 -4.54 10.09 4.83
N ALA A 125 -4.80 11.39 4.88
CA ALA A 125 -6.14 11.93 4.76
C ALA A 125 -6.73 11.68 3.36
N ASP A 126 -5.93 11.78 2.30
CA ASP A 126 -6.39 11.56 0.93
C ASP A 126 -6.84 10.10 0.70
N VAL A 127 -6.01 9.14 1.13
CA VAL A 127 -6.28 7.70 1.01
C VAL A 127 -7.52 7.31 1.83
N ALA A 128 -7.64 7.84 3.05
CA ALA A 128 -8.84 7.63 3.86
C ALA A 128 -10.12 8.11 3.14
N ARG A 129 -10.08 9.30 2.51
CA ARG A 129 -11.23 9.83 1.76
C ARG A 129 -11.54 9.01 0.50
N ALA A 130 -10.52 8.50 -0.19
CA ALA A 130 -10.71 7.58 -1.32
C ALA A 130 -11.42 6.28 -0.86
N ALA A 131 -10.99 5.69 0.26
CA ALA A 131 -11.64 4.51 0.83
C ALA A 131 -13.11 4.78 1.22
N ARG A 132 -13.41 5.92 1.84
CA ARG A 132 -14.79 6.31 2.15
C ARG A 132 -15.65 6.48 0.91
N ARG A 133 -15.14 7.13 -0.14
CA ARG A 133 -15.87 7.25 -1.42
C ARG A 133 -16.14 5.89 -2.06
N ALA A 134 -15.19 4.97 -2.01
CA ALA A 134 -15.42 3.62 -2.51
C ALA A 134 -16.55 2.93 -1.73
N ILE A 135 -16.56 3.08 -0.41
CA ILE A 135 -17.64 2.53 0.44
C ILE A 135 -18.98 3.21 0.14
N ASP A 136 -19.02 4.52 -0.08
CA ASP A 136 -20.23 5.24 -0.53
C ASP A 136 -20.78 4.63 -1.82
N LEU A 137 -19.92 4.47 -2.83
CA LEU A 137 -20.29 3.87 -4.12
C LEU A 137 -20.75 2.41 -3.97
N VAL A 138 -20.10 1.61 -3.12
CA VAL A 138 -20.53 0.22 -2.86
C VAL A 138 -21.92 0.18 -2.24
N ILE A 139 -22.22 1.09 -1.31
CA ILE A 139 -23.56 1.21 -0.72
C ILE A 139 -24.60 1.59 -1.78
N GLU A 140 -24.26 2.52 -2.69
CA GLU A 140 -25.12 2.93 -3.79
C GLU A 140 -25.40 1.78 -4.78
N GLU A 141 -24.40 0.94 -5.06
CA GLU A 141 -24.51 -0.19 -5.99
C GLU A 141 -25.35 -1.37 -5.44
N GLN A 142 -25.45 -1.48 -4.10
CA GLN A 142 -26.19 -2.53 -3.37
C GLN A 142 -25.86 -3.95 -3.86
N PRO A 143 -24.60 -4.41 -3.76
CA PRO A 143 -24.22 -5.77 -4.15
C PRO A 143 -24.83 -6.83 -3.22
N ASP A 144 -24.87 -8.07 -3.71
CA ASP A 144 -25.25 -9.26 -2.96
C ASP A 144 -24.08 -9.82 -2.13
N LEU A 145 -22.84 -9.46 -2.47
CA LEU A 145 -21.61 -9.81 -1.73
C LEU A 145 -20.57 -8.69 -1.83
N VAL A 146 -19.88 -8.38 -0.74
CA VAL A 146 -18.69 -7.50 -0.74
C VAL A 146 -17.45 -8.30 -0.38
N LEU A 147 -16.41 -8.18 -1.21
CA LEU A 147 -15.11 -8.81 -1.04
C LEU A 147 -14.04 -7.73 -0.83
N ILE A 148 -13.22 -7.90 0.20
CA ILE A 148 -12.04 -7.06 0.48
C ILE A 148 -10.80 -7.96 0.46
N ALA A 149 -10.04 -7.89 -0.63
CA ALA A 149 -8.94 -8.80 -0.94
C ALA A 149 -7.60 -8.38 -0.30
N GLY A 150 -7.60 -8.02 0.99
CA GLY A 150 -6.38 -7.73 1.74
C GLY A 150 -5.85 -6.31 1.62
N ASP A 151 -4.75 -6.08 2.33
CA ASP A 151 -4.06 -4.81 2.53
C ASP A 151 -5.00 -3.67 2.93
N VAL A 152 -5.80 -3.93 3.96
CA VAL A 152 -6.74 -2.95 4.53
C VAL A 152 -5.95 -1.80 5.16
N PHE A 153 -4.90 -2.12 5.91
CA PHE A 153 -3.98 -1.14 6.49
C PHE A 153 -2.64 -1.13 5.77
N HIS A 154 -1.97 0.02 5.77
CA HIS A 154 -0.63 0.14 5.19
C HIS A 154 0.46 -0.50 6.07
N GLN A 155 0.20 -0.69 7.36
CA GLN A 155 1.16 -1.27 8.31
C GLN A 155 0.41 -2.19 9.27
N VAL A 156 1.09 -3.27 9.68
CA VAL A 156 0.62 -4.26 10.67
C VAL A 156 0.12 -3.60 11.96
N ARG A 157 0.75 -2.49 12.37
CA ARG A 157 0.37 -1.70 13.55
C ARG A 157 -0.14 -0.33 13.10
N PRO A 158 -1.40 -0.23 12.63
CA PRO A 158 -1.96 1.04 12.19
C PRO A 158 -2.14 2.01 13.36
N SER A 159 -2.24 3.30 13.04
CA SER A 159 -2.48 4.33 14.05
C SER A 159 -3.91 4.24 14.60
N ASN A 160 -4.12 4.60 15.88
CA ASN A 160 -5.45 4.61 16.49
C ASN A 160 -6.50 5.37 15.66
N PRO A 161 -6.20 6.57 15.09
CA PRO A 161 -7.14 7.25 14.21
C PRO A 161 -7.59 6.41 13.01
N MET A 162 -6.68 5.64 12.39
CA MET A 162 -6.99 4.81 11.23
C MET A 162 -7.78 3.55 11.62
N ILE A 163 -7.50 2.95 12.78
CA ILE A 163 -8.31 1.85 13.32
C ILE A 163 -9.75 2.31 13.54
N LEU A 164 -9.93 3.45 14.22
CA LEU A 164 -11.24 4.03 14.48
C LEU A 164 -11.96 4.44 13.20
N TYR A 165 -11.21 4.95 12.21
CA TYR A 165 -11.75 5.30 10.90
C TYR A 165 -12.29 4.06 10.18
N ALA A 166 -11.49 2.99 10.06
CA ALA A 166 -11.91 1.74 9.44
C ALA A 166 -13.12 1.13 10.13
N LEU A 167 -13.14 1.12 11.47
CA LEU A 167 -14.27 0.62 12.25
C LEU A 167 -15.56 1.40 11.95
N ARG A 168 -15.49 2.74 11.88
CA ARG A 168 -16.64 3.60 11.55
C ARG A 168 -17.15 3.33 10.14
N GLU A 169 -16.27 3.29 9.15
CA GLU A 169 -16.67 3.09 7.76
C GLU A 169 -17.24 1.68 7.51
N LEU A 170 -16.67 0.64 8.13
CA LEU A 170 -17.20 -0.72 8.06
C LEU A 170 -18.53 -0.87 8.81
N THR A 171 -18.68 -0.21 9.96
CA THR A 171 -19.98 -0.15 10.66
C THR A 171 -21.04 0.51 9.78
N ARG A 172 -20.69 1.59 9.08
CA ARG A 172 -21.58 2.28 8.15
C ARG A 172 -21.97 1.39 6.97
N LEU A 173 -21.01 0.71 6.35
CA LEU A 173 -21.26 -0.27 5.28
C LEU A 173 -22.24 -1.36 5.74
N ARG A 174 -21.98 -1.96 6.90
CA ARG A 174 -22.82 -3.02 7.48
C ARG A 174 -24.21 -2.53 7.88
N GLY A 175 -24.33 -1.29 8.37
CA GLY A 175 -25.62 -0.68 8.69
C GLY A 175 -26.46 -0.36 7.45
N ALA A 176 -25.81 0.04 6.35
CA ALA A 176 -26.49 0.33 5.09
C ALA A 176 -26.85 -0.94 4.29
N LEU A 177 -26.05 -2.00 4.42
CA LEU A 177 -26.24 -3.29 3.74
C LEU A 177 -26.33 -4.45 4.76
N PRO A 178 -27.37 -4.51 5.61
CA PRO A 178 -27.43 -5.47 6.72
C PRO A 178 -27.41 -6.93 6.26
N ASP A 179 -28.05 -7.23 5.13
CA ASP A 179 -28.20 -8.60 4.61
C ASP A 179 -27.08 -9.02 3.64
N THR A 180 -26.22 -8.09 3.20
CA THR A 180 -25.12 -8.36 2.26
C THR A 180 -23.89 -8.88 3.01
N PRO A 181 -23.43 -10.12 2.81
CA PRO A 181 -22.19 -10.58 3.45
C PRO A 181 -20.98 -9.74 3.02
N VAL A 182 -20.11 -9.44 3.98
CA VAL A 182 -18.80 -8.80 3.73
C VAL A 182 -17.71 -9.77 4.14
N VAL A 183 -16.90 -10.20 3.18
CA VAL A 183 -15.76 -11.10 3.39
C VAL A 183 -14.47 -10.31 3.20
N MET A 184 -13.57 -10.42 4.17
CA MET A 184 -12.29 -9.73 4.21
C MET A 184 -11.19 -10.73 4.50
N ILE A 185 -10.15 -10.74 3.66
CA ILE A 185 -8.91 -11.46 3.93
C ILE A 185 -7.82 -10.47 4.37
N ALA A 186 -6.81 -10.97 5.08
CA ALA A 186 -5.61 -10.20 5.40
C ALA A 186 -4.59 -10.29 4.26
N GLY A 187 -3.98 -9.15 3.90
CA GLY A 187 -2.84 -9.11 2.99
C GLY A 187 -1.49 -9.11 3.72
N ASN A 188 -0.39 -8.98 2.97
CA ASN A 188 0.96 -9.00 3.54
C ASN A 188 1.25 -7.78 4.43
N HIS A 189 0.53 -6.67 4.26
CA HIS A 189 0.66 -5.49 5.14
C HIS A 189 -0.15 -5.58 6.42
N ASP A 190 -1.19 -6.42 6.45
CA ASP A 190 -2.05 -6.61 7.62
C ASP A 190 -1.46 -7.62 8.62
N LEU A 191 -0.69 -8.60 8.12
CA LEU A 191 -0.25 -9.75 8.90
C LEU A 191 1.05 -9.51 9.66
N PRO A 192 1.05 -9.62 11.02
CA PRO A 192 2.28 -9.65 11.78
C PRO A 192 3.06 -10.94 11.52
N ARG A 193 4.39 -10.84 11.45
CA ARG A 193 5.27 -12.02 11.42
C ARG A 193 5.32 -12.78 12.76
N ALA A 194 4.95 -12.12 13.86
CA ALA A 194 4.96 -12.70 15.20
C ALA A 194 3.53 -12.86 15.71
N ALA A 195 3.17 -14.08 16.14
CA ALA A 195 1.83 -14.44 16.60
C ALA A 195 1.34 -13.56 17.77
N GLU A 196 2.24 -13.10 18.64
CA GLU A 196 1.92 -12.26 19.81
C GLU A 196 1.28 -10.91 19.46
N THR A 197 1.52 -10.36 18.27
CA THR A 197 0.96 -9.05 17.89
C THR A 197 -0.53 -9.16 17.56
N GLY A 198 -0.99 -10.30 17.05
CA GLY A 198 -2.35 -10.48 16.52
C GLY A 198 -2.64 -9.64 15.27
N CYS A 199 -3.55 -10.10 14.43
CA CYS A 199 -4.02 -9.30 13.29
C CYS A 199 -5.13 -8.36 13.74
N ILE A 200 -4.95 -7.05 13.54
CA ILE A 200 -5.92 -6.03 13.94
C ILE A 200 -7.27 -6.19 13.21
N LEU A 201 -7.28 -6.81 12.03
CA LEU A 201 -8.50 -7.02 11.26
C LEU A 201 -9.53 -7.86 12.01
N ALA A 202 -9.11 -8.75 12.91
CA ALA A 202 -10.00 -9.55 13.75
C ALA A 202 -11.03 -8.71 14.52
N LEU A 203 -10.71 -7.44 14.81
CA LEU A 203 -11.63 -6.46 15.40
C LEU A 203 -12.92 -6.31 14.59
N PHE A 204 -12.86 -6.36 13.26
CA PHE A 204 -14.00 -6.09 12.39
C PHE A 204 -15.05 -7.22 12.38
N ARG A 205 -14.73 -8.38 12.94
CA ARG A 205 -15.74 -9.41 13.26
C ARG A 205 -16.84 -8.87 14.17
N THR A 206 -16.50 -7.94 15.07
CA THR A 206 -17.46 -7.33 16.01
C THR A 206 -18.55 -6.50 15.34
N VAL A 207 -18.34 -6.07 14.09
CA VAL A 207 -19.31 -5.32 13.28
C VAL A 207 -19.94 -6.17 12.17
N GLY A 208 -19.73 -7.49 12.20
CA GLY A 208 -20.35 -8.42 11.25
C GLY A 208 -19.61 -8.58 9.92
N VAL A 209 -18.31 -8.29 9.88
CA VAL A 209 -17.43 -8.66 8.75
C VAL A 209 -16.86 -10.07 8.99
N GLN A 210 -16.87 -10.91 7.96
CA GLN A 210 -16.20 -12.21 7.99
C GLN A 210 -14.74 -12.04 7.65
N VAL A 211 -13.89 -12.05 8.68
CA VAL A 211 -12.45 -11.80 8.58
C VAL A 211 -11.67 -13.11 8.64
N ILE A 212 -10.80 -13.32 7.64
CA ILE A 212 -9.89 -14.46 7.52
C ILE A 212 -8.44 -13.95 7.46
N GLU A 213 -7.66 -14.19 8.51
CA GLU A 213 -6.31 -13.64 8.68
C GLU A 213 -5.20 -14.69 8.90
N GLN A 214 -5.54 -15.98 8.98
CA GLN A 214 -4.56 -17.02 9.34
C GLN A 214 -4.59 -18.14 8.33
N GLU A 215 -5.63 -18.95 8.39
CA GLU A 215 -5.77 -20.14 7.55
C GLU A 215 -6.85 -19.93 6.51
N ALA A 216 -6.59 -20.42 5.30
CA ALA A 216 -7.56 -20.39 4.24
C ALA A 216 -8.84 -21.10 4.67
N THR A 217 -9.97 -20.41 4.49
CA THR A 217 -11.25 -20.84 5.02
C THR A 217 -12.30 -20.77 3.92
N ARG A 218 -13.13 -21.82 3.82
CA ARG A 218 -14.30 -21.82 2.95
C ARG A 218 -15.51 -21.32 3.74
N LEU A 219 -16.16 -20.29 3.21
CA LEU A 219 -17.38 -19.71 3.74
C LEU A 219 -18.54 -20.10 2.83
N SER A 220 -19.60 -20.65 3.41
CA SER A 220 -20.80 -21.06 2.68
C SER A 220 -21.96 -20.11 2.99
N PHE A 221 -22.65 -19.65 1.95
CA PHE A 221 -23.84 -18.81 2.03
C PHE A 221 -25.01 -19.52 1.33
N PRO A 222 -25.71 -20.44 2.01
CA PRO A 222 -26.77 -21.24 1.39
C PRO A 222 -27.91 -20.40 0.78
N ASP A 223 -28.27 -19.29 1.44
CA ASP A 223 -29.33 -18.37 0.96
C ASP A 223 -28.96 -17.66 -0.36
N LEU A 224 -27.67 -17.65 -0.71
CA LEU A 224 -27.12 -17.08 -1.95
C LEU A 224 -26.63 -18.16 -2.92
N ASP A 225 -26.73 -19.45 -2.55
CA ASP A 225 -26.19 -20.58 -3.31
C ASP A 225 -24.71 -20.37 -3.68
N LEU A 226 -23.93 -19.88 -2.71
CA LEU A 226 -22.58 -19.36 -2.89
C LEU A 226 -21.59 -20.01 -1.90
N ALA A 227 -20.41 -20.36 -2.42
CA ALA A 227 -19.22 -20.67 -1.61
C ALA A 227 -18.08 -19.71 -1.95
N VAL A 228 -17.41 -19.19 -0.92
CA VAL A 228 -16.21 -18.36 -1.04
C VAL A 228 -15.03 -19.07 -0.40
N LEU A 229 -14.02 -19.44 -1.18
CA LEU A 229 -12.73 -19.84 -0.63
C LEU A 229 -11.89 -18.58 -0.39
N ALA A 230 -11.72 -18.21 0.88
CA ALA A 230 -10.97 -17.03 1.30
C ALA A 230 -9.55 -17.43 1.73
N VAL A 231 -8.55 -16.94 1.00
CA VAL A 231 -7.13 -17.25 1.16
C VAL A 231 -6.37 -15.96 1.50
N PRO A 232 -6.04 -15.72 2.79
CA PRO A 232 -5.17 -14.59 3.15
C PRO A 232 -3.76 -14.80 2.62
N ASP A 233 -2.92 -13.76 2.69
CA ASP A 233 -1.50 -13.89 2.37
C ASP A 233 -0.83 -14.94 3.28
N THR A 234 -0.04 -15.81 2.67
CA THR A 234 0.65 -16.94 3.29
C THR A 234 2.07 -16.60 3.74
N LEU A 235 2.51 -15.35 3.56
CA LEU A 235 3.84 -14.84 3.89
C LEU A 235 4.98 -15.68 3.29
N GLY A 236 4.77 -16.14 2.05
CA GLY A 236 5.69 -16.99 1.31
C GLY A 236 5.59 -18.49 1.61
N GLN A 237 4.62 -18.93 2.43
CA GLN A 237 4.31 -20.35 2.59
C GLN A 237 3.52 -20.89 1.38
N PRO A 238 3.54 -22.20 1.10
CA PRO A 238 2.78 -22.79 0.01
C PRO A 238 1.29 -22.48 0.11
N LEU A 239 0.65 -22.22 -1.04
CA LEU A 239 -0.79 -22.02 -1.11
C LEU A 239 -1.54 -23.31 -0.72
N PRO A 240 -2.72 -23.17 -0.12
CA PRO A 240 -3.62 -24.30 0.09
C PRO A 240 -4.14 -24.84 -1.25
N ALA A 241 -4.78 -26.01 -1.23
CA ALA A 241 -5.48 -26.51 -2.40
C ALA A 241 -6.64 -25.59 -2.80
N LEU A 242 -6.59 -25.05 -4.01
CA LEU A 242 -7.60 -24.14 -4.55
C LEU A 242 -8.73 -24.96 -5.20
N THR A 243 -9.73 -25.33 -4.40
CA THR A 243 -10.85 -26.19 -4.85
C THR A 243 -12.22 -25.52 -4.69
N THR A 244 -13.10 -25.74 -5.67
CA THR A 244 -14.50 -25.35 -5.60
C THR A 244 -15.31 -26.28 -4.70
N ASP A 245 -16.48 -25.83 -4.26
CA ASP A 245 -17.48 -26.61 -3.56
C ASP A 245 -18.63 -27.00 -4.51
N ALA A 246 -18.80 -28.30 -4.74
CA ALA A 246 -19.83 -28.82 -5.65
C ALA A 246 -21.27 -28.67 -5.09
N SER A 247 -21.41 -28.33 -3.80
CA SER A 247 -22.73 -28.10 -3.19
C SER A 247 -23.28 -26.69 -3.41
N ALA A 248 -22.43 -25.75 -3.86
CA ALA A 248 -22.83 -24.39 -4.19
C ALA A 248 -22.85 -24.19 -5.71
N ARG A 249 -23.87 -23.49 -6.21
CA ARG A 249 -23.93 -23.07 -7.61
C ARG A 249 -22.84 -22.08 -7.96
N PHE A 250 -22.60 -21.09 -7.11
CA PHE A 250 -21.60 -20.05 -7.32
C PHE A 250 -20.36 -20.32 -6.47
N ASN A 251 -19.19 -20.29 -7.09
CA ASN A 251 -17.90 -20.51 -6.46
C ASN A 251 -16.96 -19.34 -6.71
N VAL A 252 -16.54 -18.67 -5.63
CA VAL A 252 -15.64 -17.52 -5.68
C VAL A 252 -14.36 -17.84 -4.93
N LEU A 253 -13.22 -17.52 -5.54
CA LEU A 253 -11.92 -17.50 -4.86
C LEU A 253 -11.61 -16.05 -4.49
N LEU A 254 -11.31 -15.79 -3.22
CA LEU A 254 -10.80 -14.52 -2.73
C LEU A 254 -9.37 -14.76 -2.24
N LEU A 255 -8.38 -14.18 -2.91
CA LEU A 255 -6.96 -14.47 -2.67
C LEU A 255 -6.12 -13.18 -2.68
N HIS A 256 -5.17 -13.08 -1.76
CA HIS A 256 -4.16 -12.03 -1.77
C HIS A 256 -2.80 -12.63 -2.12
N GLY A 257 -2.18 -12.16 -3.20
CA GLY A 257 -0.89 -12.67 -3.66
C GLY A 257 -0.57 -12.27 -5.10
N GLU A 258 0.68 -12.45 -5.48
CA GLU A 258 1.21 -12.17 -6.81
C GLU A 258 0.93 -13.32 -7.80
N VAL A 259 0.53 -12.96 -9.03
CA VAL A 259 0.39 -13.92 -10.13
C VAL A 259 1.68 -13.93 -10.95
N LYS A 260 2.40 -15.05 -10.93
CA LYS A 260 3.72 -15.19 -11.57
C LYS A 260 3.68 -14.84 -13.05
N GLY A 261 4.66 -14.02 -13.46
CA GLY A 261 4.88 -13.69 -14.87
C GLY A 261 3.85 -12.73 -15.48
N VAL A 262 2.88 -12.25 -14.69
CA VAL A 262 1.86 -11.31 -15.16
C VAL A 262 2.18 -9.87 -14.74
N LEU A 263 2.82 -9.69 -13.59
CA LEU A 263 3.20 -8.36 -13.10
C LEU A 263 4.43 -7.83 -13.84
N PRO A 264 4.47 -6.51 -14.15
CA PRO A 264 5.65 -5.89 -14.75
C PRO A 264 6.91 -6.05 -13.90
N GLU A 265 8.10 -6.08 -14.50
CA GLU A 265 9.38 -6.16 -13.76
C GLU A 265 9.53 -5.05 -12.69
N HIS A 266 8.95 -3.87 -12.92
CA HIS A 266 8.97 -2.76 -11.95
C HIS A 266 8.00 -2.91 -10.78
N ALA A 267 7.10 -3.89 -10.84
CA ALA A 267 6.16 -4.24 -9.77
C ALA A 267 6.68 -5.40 -8.90
N ALA A 268 7.42 -6.34 -9.49
CA ALA A 268 7.90 -7.56 -8.82
C ALA A 268 8.96 -7.35 -7.72
N MET A 269 9.53 -6.14 -7.56
CA MET A 269 10.68 -5.91 -6.67
C MET A 269 10.33 -5.41 -5.25
N LEU A 270 9.06 -5.25 -4.89
CA LEU A 270 8.69 -4.43 -3.73
C LEU A 270 8.44 -5.22 -2.43
N ASP A 271 7.98 -6.47 -2.50
CA ASP A 271 7.66 -7.25 -1.30
C ASP A 271 8.58 -8.45 -1.05
N ARG A 272 8.99 -8.60 0.21
CA ARG A 272 10.00 -9.58 0.63
C ARG A 272 9.40 -10.99 0.83
N ASN A 273 8.81 -11.56 -0.23
CA ASN A 273 8.09 -12.84 -0.32
C ASN A 273 6.55 -12.68 -0.26
N PRO A 274 5.92 -12.17 -1.32
CA PRO A 274 4.47 -12.30 -1.45
C PRO A 274 4.08 -13.78 -1.57
N SER A 275 2.83 -14.10 -1.27
CA SER A 275 2.23 -15.35 -1.78
C SER A 275 2.27 -15.33 -3.30
N GLU A 276 2.78 -16.39 -3.91
CA GLU A 276 2.82 -16.49 -5.37
C GLU A 276 1.84 -17.56 -5.85
N VAL A 277 1.10 -17.24 -6.90
CA VAL A 277 0.19 -18.17 -7.60
C VAL A 277 0.46 -18.13 -9.11
N THR A 278 0.26 -19.25 -9.79
CA THR A 278 0.34 -19.32 -11.25
C THR A 278 -1.05 -19.20 -11.88
N VAL A 279 -1.11 -18.79 -13.15
CA VAL A 279 -2.38 -18.76 -13.90
C VAL A 279 -2.96 -20.17 -14.00
N GLU A 280 -2.10 -21.18 -14.16
CA GLU A 280 -2.48 -22.58 -14.20
C GLU A 280 -3.17 -23.02 -12.90
N GLU A 281 -2.60 -22.69 -11.73
CA GLU A 281 -3.22 -22.98 -10.42
C GLU A 281 -4.57 -22.30 -10.25
N LEU A 282 -4.73 -21.05 -10.70
CA LEU A 282 -6.03 -20.36 -10.67
C LEU A 282 -7.07 -21.01 -11.59
N GLN A 283 -6.64 -21.69 -12.66
CA GLN A 283 -7.53 -22.34 -13.64
C GLN A 283 -7.76 -23.83 -13.37
N GLN A 284 -7.11 -24.43 -12.37
CA GLN A 284 -7.29 -25.84 -12.01
C GLN A 284 -8.72 -26.20 -11.59
N SER A 285 -9.47 -25.22 -11.07
CA SER A 285 -10.83 -25.41 -10.60
C SER A 285 -11.80 -24.45 -11.31
N PRO A 286 -13.08 -24.85 -11.51
CA PRO A 286 -14.05 -24.07 -12.29
C PRO A 286 -14.66 -22.92 -11.47
N TRP A 287 -13.84 -21.92 -11.14
CA TRP A 287 -14.31 -20.72 -10.43
C TRP A 287 -15.27 -19.89 -11.29
N ASP A 288 -16.32 -19.34 -10.68
CA ASP A 288 -17.16 -18.32 -11.33
C ASP A 288 -16.49 -16.96 -11.31
N TYR A 289 -15.72 -16.67 -10.25
CA TYR A 289 -14.89 -15.48 -10.15
C TYR A 289 -13.70 -15.68 -9.22
N VAL A 290 -12.56 -15.08 -9.58
CA VAL A 290 -11.35 -15.02 -8.76
C VAL A 290 -11.03 -13.55 -8.47
N ALA A 291 -11.21 -13.16 -7.21
CA ALA A 291 -10.94 -11.85 -6.66
C ALA A 291 -9.52 -11.80 -6.10
N LEU A 292 -8.63 -11.07 -6.77
CA LEU A 292 -7.24 -10.89 -6.36
C LEU A 292 -7.00 -9.48 -5.77
N GLY A 293 -6.24 -9.42 -4.67
CA GLY A 293 -5.56 -8.22 -4.20
C GLY A 293 -4.05 -8.40 -4.23
N HIS A 294 -3.28 -7.40 -3.78
CA HIS A 294 -1.81 -7.26 -3.81
C HIS A 294 -1.32 -6.31 -4.92
N TYR A 295 -1.85 -6.45 -6.14
CA TYR A 295 -1.44 -5.58 -7.24
C TYR A 295 -2.33 -4.34 -7.37
N HIS A 296 -1.71 -3.16 -7.33
CA HIS A 296 -2.42 -1.88 -7.21
C HIS A 296 -3.05 -1.36 -8.50
N VAL A 297 -2.90 -2.05 -9.64
CA VAL A 297 -3.55 -1.68 -10.90
C VAL A 297 -4.59 -2.73 -11.27
N HIS A 298 -5.80 -2.27 -11.60
CA HIS A 298 -6.85 -3.16 -12.07
C HIS A 298 -6.40 -3.94 -13.30
N ARG A 299 -6.50 -5.27 -13.23
CA ARG A 299 -5.89 -6.15 -14.23
C ARG A 299 -6.62 -7.47 -14.33
N GLN A 300 -7.04 -7.84 -15.54
CA GLN A 300 -7.39 -9.23 -15.85
C GLN A 300 -6.11 -10.06 -15.99
N VAL A 301 -6.03 -11.16 -15.26
CA VAL A 301 -4.89 -12.09 -15.35
C VAL A 301 -5.27 -13.45 -15.93
N ALA A 302 -6.55 -13.82 -15.85
CA ALA A 302 -7.15 -14.96 -16.51
C ALA A 302 -8.63 -14.66 -16.81
N GLU A 303 -9.32 -15.54 -17.54
CA GLU A 303 -10.71 -15.33 -17.99
C GLU A 303 -11.65 -14.81 -16.89
N ARG A 304 -11.53 -15.36 -15.67
CA ARG A 304 -12.36 -15.00 -14.51
C ARG A 304 -11.56 -14.45 -13.33
N ALA A 305 -10.29 -14.12 -13.54
CA ALA A 305 -9.39 -13.68 -12.48
C ALA A 305 -8.92 -12.24 -12.67
N TRP A 306 -9.13 -11.45 -11.63
CA TRP A 306 -8.95 -10.01 -11.69
C TRP A 306 -8.30 -9.48 -10.43
N TYR A 307 -7.26 -8.66 -10.58
CA TYR A 307 -6.88 -7.69 -9.55
C TYR A 307 -7.86 -6.53 -9.56
N ALA A 308 -8.40 -6.16 -8.40
CA ALA A 308 -9.20 -4.94 -8.28
C ALA A 308 -8.34 -3.67 -8.44
N GLY A 309 -7.12 -3.71 -7.93
CA GLY A 309 -6.28 -2.53 -7.77
C GLY A 309 -6.59 -1.77 -6.48
N SER A 310 -5.70 -0.85 -6.12
CA SER A 310 -5.87 0.02 -4.96
C SER A 310 -6.86 1.15 -5.24
N LEU A 311 -7.35 1.80 -4.18
CA LEU A 311 -8.30 2.92 -4.28
C LEU A 311 -7.65 4.29 -4.48
N ASP A 312 -6.34 4.40 -4.23
CA ASP A 312 -5.50 5.59 -4.49
C ASP A 312 -4.05 5.13 -4.80
N TYR A 313 -3.18 6.01 -5.27
CA TYR A 313 -1.75 5.72 -5.49
C TYR A 313 -1.00 5.63 -4.15
N VAL A 314 -0.71 4.39 -3.76
CA VAL A 314 -0.15 4.01 -2.45
C VAL A 314 1.13 3.19 -2.58
N SER A 315 1.64 2.95 -3.79
CA SER A 315 2.95 2.34 -3.95
C SER A 315 4.09 3.36 -3.82
N SER A 316 5.30 2.83 -3.61
CA SER A 316 6.55 3.58 -3.71
C SER A 316 6.86 4.03 -5.16
N ASN A 317 6.24 3.41 -6.16
CA ASN A 317 6.43 3.68 -7.59
C ASN A 317 5.08 3.94 -8.29
N ALA A 318 4.35 4.96 -7.83
CA ALA A 318 3.09 5.41 -8.45
C ALA A 318 3.21 5.70 -9.96
N TRP A 319 4.41 6.03 -10.44
CA TRP A 319 4.68 6.28 -11.84
C TRP A 319 4.64 5.01 -12.71
N GLY A 320 5.09 3.89 -12.16
CA GLY A 320 4.96 2.58 -12.81
C GLY A 320 3.50 2.17 -12.93
N GLU A 321 2.70 2.45 -11.89
CA GLU A 321 1.25 2.23 -11.93
C GLU A 321 0.57 3.09 -13.01
N LEU A 322 0.92 4.38 -13.11
CA LEU A 322 0.42 5.26 -14.16
C LEU A 322 0.79 4.79 -15.57
N ALA A 323 2.01 4.27 -15.75
CA ALA A 323 2.44 3.72 -17.03
C ALA A 323 1.63 2.46 -17.39
N ASP A 324 1.44 1.57 -16.42
CA ASP A 324 0.67 0.33 -16.60
C ASP A 324 -0.82 0.62 -16.90
N GLN A 325 -1.41 1.56 -16.17
CA GLN A 325 -2.78 2.03 -16.43
C GLN A 325 -2.95 2.55 -17.87
N ARG A 326 -2.00 3.36 -18.37
CA ARG A 326 -2.02 3.84 -19.76
C ARG A 326 -1.86 2.72 -20.77
N GLN A 327 -0.93 1.79 -20.51
CA GLN A 327 -0.67 0.65 -21.38
C GLN A 327 -1.91 -0.25 -21.53
N HIS A 328 -2.72 -0.35 -20.48
CA HIS A 328 -3.87 -1.25 -20.42
C HIS A 328 -5.23 -0.56 -20.45
N GLY A 329 -5.25 0.74 -20.72
CA GLY A 329 -6.50 1.51 -20.85
C GLY A 329 -7.32 1.59 -19.57
N VAL A 330 -6.69 1.44 -18.40
CA VAL A 330 -7.34 1.54 -17.10
C VAL A 330 -7.51 3.02 -16.75
N PRO A 331 -8.74 3.51 -16.48
CA PRO A 331 -9.01 4.94 -16.37
C PRO A 331 -8.48 5.56 -15.07
N GLY A 332 -8.03 4.75 -14.11
CA GLY A 332 -7.48 5.23 -12.84
C GLY A 332 -7.63 4.20 -11.74
N LYS A 333 -8.06 4.67 -10.56
CA LYS A 333 -8.26 3.88 -9.34
C LYS A 333 -9.73 3.58 -9.13
N GLY A 334 -10.04 2.51 -8.40
CA GLY A 334 -11.42 2.05 -8.29
C GLY A 334 -11.56 0.65 -7.71
N PHE A 335 -12.75 0.10 -7.87
CA PHE A 335 -13.08 -1.27 -7.48
C PHE A 335 -13.89 -1.94 -8.59
N VAL A 336 -14.16 -3.23 -8.44
CA VAL A 336 -14.87 -4.01 -9.46
C VAL A 336 -16.28 -4.34 -9.02
N MET A 337 -17.24 -4.18 -9.93
CA MET A 337 -18.56 -4.80 -9.87
C MET A 337 -18.62 -5.96 -10.86
N HIS A 338 -19.03 -7.13 -10.41
CA HIS A 338 -19.15 -8.31 -11.25
C HIS A 338 -20.45 -9.06 -10.97
N ASP A 339 -21.08 -9.63 -12.00
CA ASP A 339 -22.27 -10.46 -11.87
C ASP A 339 -21.92 -11.92 -12.16
N LEU A 340 -22.02 -12.79 -11.15
CA LEU A 340 -21.68 -14.21 -11.25
C LEU A 340 -22.66 -14.98 -12.15
N ALA A 341 -23.89 -14.50 -12.30
CA ALA A 341 -24.89 -15.17 -13.14
C ALA A 341 -24.73 -14.82 -14.62
N THR A 342 -24.42 -13.55 -14.94
CA THR A 342 -24.35 -13.07 -16.33
C THR A 342 -22.92 -12.91 -16.87
N GLY A 343 -21.91 -12.95 -16.00
CA GLY A 343 -20.53 -12.62 -16.32
C GLY A 343 -20.29 -11.12 -16.57
N ALA A 344 -21.29 -10.26 -16.34
CA ALA A 344 -21.13 -8.81 -16.55
C ALA A 344 -20.03 -8.28 -15.61
N HIS A 345 -19.09 -7.53 -16.15
CA HIS A 345 -17.95 -7.01 -15.41
C HIS A 345 -17.80 -5.52 -15.68
N ARG A 346 -17.71 -4.72 -14.60
CA ARG A 346 -17.56 -3.27 -14.67
C ARG A 346 -16.57 -2.80 -13.62
N PHE A 347 -15.53 -2.10 -14.07
CA PHE A 347 -14.69 -1.30 -13.19
C PHE A 347 -15.44 -0.02 -12.80
N VAL A 348 -15.48 0.29 -11.50
CA VAL A 348 -16.10 1.49 -10.94
C VAL A 348 -15.00 2.44 -10.50
N PRO A 349 -14.78 3.54 -11.24
CA PRO A 349 -13.74 4.50 -10.90
C PRO A 349 -14.04 5.20 -9.56
N VAL A 350 -13.04 5.26 -8.70
CA VAL A 350 -13.03 6.08 -7.49
C VAL A 350 -12.18 7.31 -7.79
N PRO A 351 -12.78 8.52 -7.85
CA PRO A 351 -12.01 9.73 -8.12
C PRO A 351 -10.90 9.90 -7.08
N ALA A 352 -9.66 10.05 -7.56
CA ALA A 352 -8.53 10.34 -6.69
C ALA A 352 -8.65 11.76 -6.11
N GLU A 353 -8.25 11.95 -4.85
CA GLU A 353 -8.18 13.28 -4.22
C GLU A 353 -7.20 14.22 -4.91
N ARG A 354 -6.15 13.62 -5.46
CA ARG A 354 -5.01 14.32 -6.04
C ARG A 354 -4.71 13.73 -7.41
N ARG A 355 -4.26 14.60 -8.30
CA ARG A 355 -3.80 14.19 -9.62
C ARG A 355 -2.34 13.81 -9.53
N PHE A 356 -2.03 12.61 -10.04
CA PHE A 356 -0.66 12.15 -10.26
C PHE A 356 -0.33 12.36 -11.73
N ILE A 357 0.70 13.15 -12.01
CA ILE A 357 1.06 13.54 -13.38
C ILE A 357 2.52 13.20 -13.63
N ASP A 358 2.75 12.29 -14.55
CA ASP A 358 4.08 12.01 -15.08
C ASP A 358 4.25 12.85 -16.34
N LEU A 359 5.01 13.94 -16.25
CA LEU A 359 5.23 14.83 -17.37
C LEU A 359 6.10 14.15 -18.42
N GLU A 360 5.90 14.53 -19.67
CA GLU A 360 6.76 14.08 -20.77
C GLU A 360 8.23 14.32 -20.39
N PRO A 361 9.14 13.35 -20.61
CA PRO A 361 10.55 13.52 -20.30
C PRO A 361 11.21 14.62 -21.13
N ILE A 362 12.27 15.21 -20.60
CA ILE A 362 13.17 16.11 -21.32
C ILE A 362 14.45 15.33 -21.63
N ASP A 363 14.91 15.40 -22.88
CA ASP A 363 16.25 14.99 -23.26
C ASP A 363 17.18 16.21 -23.14
N ALA A 364 18.13 16.15 -22.21
CA ALA A 364 19.09 17.23 -21.97
C ALA A 364 20.43 17.03 -22.69
N HIS A 365 20.50 16.10 -23.65
CA HIS A 365 21.70 15.87 -24.42
C HIS A 365 22.18 17.16 -25.10
N ALA A 366 23.42 17.55 -24.82
CA ALA A 366 24.06 18.75 -25.36
C ALA A 366 23.32 20.08 -25.09
N LEU A 367 22.41 20.14 -24.11
CA LEU A 367 21.72 21.38 -23.72
C LEU A 367 22.50 22.15 -22.66
N ALA A 368 22.46 23.49 -22.73
CA ALA A 368 22.94 24.35 -21.66
C ALA A 368 21.94 24.38 -20.48
N PRO A 369 22.38 24.73 -19.26
CA PRO A 369 21.47 24.78 -18.10
C PRO A 369 20.23 25.65 -18.32
N ALA A 370 20.38 26.81 -18.93
CA ALA A 370 19.28 27.74 -19.20
C ALA A 370 18.22 27.15 -20.16
N ASP A 371 18.64 26.34 -21.14
CA ASP A 371 17.71 25.68 -22.07
C ASP A 371 16.91 24.58 -21.35
N VAL A 372 17.58 23.83 -20.47
CA VAL A 372 16.91 22.83 -19.62
C VAL A 372 15.91 23.51 -18.69
N ASP A 373 16.28 24.62 -18.06
CA ASP A 373 15.38 25.39 -17.18
C ASP A 373 14.15 25.91 -17.93
N ALA A 374 14.33 26.41 -19.15
CA ALA A 374 13.22 26.85 -20.01
C ALA A 374 12.27 25.69 -20.33
N LEU A 375 12.80 24.52 -20.71
CA LEU A 375 12.00 23.32 -20.98
C LEU A 375 11.28 22.81 -19.72
N VAL A 376 11.94 22.84 -18.56
CA VAL A 376 11.30 22.51 -17.28
C VAL A 376 10.13 23.45 -16.99
N ALA A 377 10.33 24.76 -17.16
CA ALA A 377 9.29 25.76 -16.97
C ALA A 377 8.12 25.58 -17.96
N ASP A 378 8.40 25.21 -19.21
CA ASP A 378 7.39 24.90 -20.22
C ASP A 378 6.54 23.69 -19.82
N ARG A 379 7.18 22.59 -19.40
CA ARG A 379 6.47 21.38 -18.95
C ARG A 379 5.62 21.65 -17.71
N VAL A 380 6.13 22.46 -16.78
CA VAL A 380 5.38 22.90 -15.61
C VAL A 380 4.16 23.76 -15.99
N ARG A 381 4.30 24.70 -16.94
CA ARG A 381 3.18 25.53 -17.41
C ARG A 381 2.08 24.72 -18.10
N GLN A 382 2.45 23.60 -18.72
CA GLN A 382 1.51 22.71 -19.41
C GLN A 382 0.74 21.77 -18.46
N VAL A 383 1.06 21.76 -17.16
CA VAL A 383 0.29 20.98 -16.16
C VAL A 383 -1.16 21.47 -16.16
N PRO A 384 -2.15 20.65 -16.57
CA PRO A 384 -3.54 21.08 -16.65
C PRO A 384 -4.00 21.57 -15.27
N GLY A 385 -4.72 22.69 -15.18
CA GLY A 385 -5.19 23.21 -13.89
C GLY A 385 -4.09 23.68 -12.92
N GLY A 386 -2.83 23.74 -13.34
CA GLY A 386 -1.70 24.22 -12.54
C GLY A 386 -1.13 23.20 -11.55
N LEU A 387 -0.09 23.64 -10.84
CA LEU A 387 0.67 22.82 -9.90
C LEU A 387 0.02 22.68 -8.51
N GLU A 388 -1.01 23.45 -8.17
CA GLU A 388 -1.54 23.42 -6.81
C GLU A 388 -2.15 22.04 -6.51
N ASN A 389 -1.77 21.47 -5.35
CA ASN A 389 -2.27 20.18 -4.88
C ASN A 389 -2.04 18.97 -5.81
N VAL A 390 -1.08 19.03 -6.75
CA VAL A 390 -0.74 17.87 -7.59
C VAL A 390 0.51 17.15 -7.11
N VAL A 391 0.59 15.86 -7.42
CA VAL A 391 1.82 15.05 -7.32
C VAL A 391 2.35 14.91 -8.74
N VAL A 392 3.51 15.50 -9.02
CA VAL A 392 4.04 15.56 -10.38
C VAL A 392 5.49 15.13 -10.43
N ARG A 393 5.85 14.38 -11.47
CA ARG A 393 7.23 14.05 -11.81
C ARG A 393 7.58 14.63 -13.18
N LEU A 394 8.81 15.11 -13.29
CA LEU A 394 9.46 15.43 -14.55
C LEU A 394 10.80 14.70 -14.60
N VAL A 395 10.98 13.87 -15.63
CA VAL A 395 12.25 13.18 -15.87
C VAL A 395 13.10 14.00 -16.84
N VAL A 396 14.36 14.26 -16.49
CA VAL A 396 15.35 14.88 -17.37
C VAL A 396 16.46 13.87 -17.64
N ARG A 397 16.51 13.32 -18.85
CA ARG A 397 17.49 12.31 -19.30
C ARG A 397 18.73 12.99 -19.86
N GLU A 398 19.82 12.21 -19.97
CA GLU A 398 21.07 12.66 -20.59
C GLU A 398 21.64 13.97 -20.01
N ILE A 399 21.37 14.29 -18.73
CA ILE A 399 21.85 15.53 -18.10
C ILE A 399 23.23 15.36 -17.44
N PRO A 400 24.30 16.02 -17.92
CA PRO A 400 25.60 15.96 -17.28
C PRO A 400 25.57 16.54 -15.86
N ARG A 401 26.46 16.07 -14.98
CA ARG A 401 26.50 16.50 -13.57
C ARG A 401 26.70 18.00 -13.38
N HIS A 402 27.45 18.66 -14.27
CA HIS A 402 27.68 20.10 -14.18
C HIS A 402 26.39 20.86 -14.56
N VAL A 403 25.72 20.46 -15.64
CA VAL A 403 24.42 21.05 -16.05
C VAL A 403 23.38 20.90 -14.94
N ALA A 404 23.24 19.71 -14.35
CA ALA A 404 22.27 19.48 -13.27
C ALA A 404 22.52 20.33 -12.01
N ARG A 405 23.79 20.69 -11.74
CA ARG A 405 24.15 21.54 -10.60
C ARG A 405 23.79 23.01 -10.83
N ASP A 406 23.83 23.44 -12.09
CA ASP A 406 23.67 24.84 -12.49
C ASP A 406 22.23 25.21 -12.88
N LEU A 407 21.27 24.28 -12.76
CA LEU A 407 19.84 24.54 -12.95
C LEU A 407 19.32 25.62 -11.99
N ASP A 408 18.21 26.27 -12.35
CA ASP A 408 17.53 27.25 -11.51
C ASP A 408 16.85 26.58 -10.29
N HIS A 409 17.64 26.38 -9.24
CA HIS A 409 17.17 25.85 -7.97
C HIS A 409 16.16 26.76 -7.27
N LYS A 410 16.09 28.06 -7.62
CA LYS A 410 15.06 28.96 -7.07
C LYS A 410 13.71 28.63 -7.69
N ALA A 411 13.63 28.49 -9.01
CA ALA A 411 12.42 28.06 -9.70
C ALA A 411 11.98 26.65 -9.26
N ILE A 412 12.92 25.70 -9.18
CA ILE A 412 12.60 24.32 -8.76
C ILE A 412 12.05 24.28 -7.32
N ARG A 413 12.60 25.06 -6.39
CA ARG A 413 12.06 25.19 -5.03
C ARG A 413 10.65 25.76 -5.02
N GLU A 414 10.37 26.73 -5.90
CA GLU A 414 9.04 27.31 -6.04
C GLU A 414 8.03 26.27 -6.55
N TYR A 415 8.39 25.46 -7.56
CA TYR A 415 7.54 24.35 -8.02
C TYR A 415 7.26 23.33 -6.90
N LYS A 416 8.29 22.97 -6.13
CA LYS A 416 8.16 22.08 -4.97
C LYS A 416 7.27 22.66 -3.87
N ARG A 417 7.27 23.97 -3.69
CA ARG A 417 6.43 24.68 -2.70
C ARG A 417 4.96 24.67 -3.10
N ARG A 418 4.67 24.93 -4.37
CA ARG A 418 3.31 24.99 -4.94
C ARG A 418 2.65 23.61 -5.08
N ALA A 419 3.39 22.64 -5.61
CA ALA A 419 2.90 21.27 -5.73
C ALA A 419 2.76 20.61 -4.36
N LEU A 420 1.85 19.64 -4.25
CA LEU A 420 1.87 18.72 -3.11
C LEU A 420 3.22 18.01 -3.08
N HIS A 421 3.65 17.54 -4.25
CA HIS A 421 4.98 17.02 -4.49
C HIS A 421 5.44 17.28 -5.93
N PHE A 422 6.62 17.86 -6.10
CA PHE A 422 7.30 18.02 -7.39
C PHE A 422 8.61 17.23 -7.38
N GLN A 423 8.67 16.15 -8.16
CA GLN A 423 9.84 15.31 -8.34
C GLN A 423 10.54 15.66 -9.66
N LEU A 424 11.70 16.32 -9.57
CA LEU A 424 12.61 16.43 -10.71
C LEU A 424 13.59 15.25 -10.67
N ASP A 425 13.41 14.29 -11.57
CA ASP A 425 14.25 13.09 -11.69
C ASP A 425 15.31 13.29 -12.79
N THR A 426 16.52 13.67 -12.38
CA THR A 426 17.65 13.86 -13.29
C THR A 426 18.43 12.56 -13.50
N ARG A 427 18.51 12.09 -14.75
CA ARG A 427 19.23 10.87 -15.14
C ARG A 427 20.44 11.25 -15.97
N LYS A 428 21.59 10.76 -15.53
CA LYS A 428 22.88 11.03 -16.19
C LYS A 428 22.92 10.33 -17.54
N PRO A 429 23.72 10.85 -18.50
CA PRO A 429 24.01 10.15 -19.73
C PRO A 429 24.43 8.73 -19.47
N GLU A 430 23.86 7.79 -20.21
CA GLU A 430 24.36 6.43 -20.22
C GLU A 430 25.78 6.49 -20.79
N LEU A 431 26.78 6.37 -19.91
CA LEU A 431 28.15 6.18 -20.36
C LEU A 431 28.12 4.90 -21.17
N VAL A 432 28.27 5.01 -22.49
CA VAL A 432 28.65 3.90 -23.35
C VAL A 432 29.99 3.42 -22.79
N ARG A 433 29.94 2.52 -21.81
CA ARG A 433 31.06 1.66 -21.50
C ARG A 433 31.28 0.95 -22.83
N GLN A 434 32.35 1.33 -23.54
CA GLN A 434 32.95 0.42 -24.50
C GLN A 434 32.96 -0.92 -23.80
N ARG A 435 32.24 -1.89 -24.37
CA ARG A 435 32.17 -3.27 -23.87
C ARG A 435 33.60 -3.80 -23.78
N MET A 436 34.30 -3.53 -22.69
CA MET A 436 35.29 -4.47 -22.18
C MET A 436 34.45 -5.63 -21.71
N ALA A 437 34.53 -6.73 -22.45
CA ALA A 437 33.74 -7.93 -22.26
C ALA A 437 33.71 -8.36 -20.78
N SER A 438 32.69 -7.91 -20.05
CA SER A 438 32.22 -8.59 -18.86
C SER A 438 31.45 -9.79 -19.38
N GLY A 439 32.09 -10.96 -19.33
CA GLY A 439 31.51 -12.23 -19.75
C GLY A 439 30.13 -12.44 -19.14
N ALA A 440 29.26 -13.10 -19.90
CA ALA A 440 27.95 -13.54 -19.46
C ALA A 440 28.04 -14.27 -18.10
N GLY A 441 27.00 -14.10 -17.27
CA GLY A 441 26.98 -14.56 -15.88
C GLY A 441 27.36 -16.03 -15.70
N GLY A 442 28.13 -16.30 -14.63
CA GLY A 442 28.29 -17.65 -14.11
C GLY A 442 29.67 -18.03 -13.56
N ALA A 443 30.74 -17.34 -13.94
CA ALA A 443 32.09 -17.70 -13.49
C ALA A 443 32.71 -16.62 -12.59
N ARG A 444 32.84 -16.94 -11.28
CA ARG A 444 34.11 -16.80 -10.54
C ARG A 444 35.31 -16.27 -11.35
N PRO A 445 35.62 -14.97 -11.51
CA PRO A 445 36.85 -14.61 -12.23
C PRO A 445 38.05 -15.24 -11.53
N SER A 446 38.88 -15.95 -12.29
CA SER A 446 40.02 -16.67 -11.74
C SER A 446 41.06 -15.67 -11.18
N LEU A 447 41.86 -16.09 -10.20
CA LEU A 447 42.91 -15.24 -9.64
C LEU A 447 43.86 -14.69 -10.73
N PRO A 448 44.29 -15.48 -11.73
CA PRO A 448 45.05 -14.95 -12.87
C PRO A 448 44.34 -13.85 -13.66
N MET A 449 43.03 -13.98 -13.88
CA MET A 449 42.25 -12.95 -14.58
C MET A 449 42.17 -11.65 -13.77
N LEU A 450 41.92 -11.76 -12.46
CA LEU A 450 41.84 -10.60 -11.57
C LEU A 450 43.18 -9.86 -11.45
N VAL A 451 44.29 -10.61 -11.31
CA VAL A 451 45.64 -10.05 -11.23
C VAL A 451 45.99 -9.35 -12.53
N ARG A 452 45.78 -9.99 -13.69
CA ARG A 452 46.01 -9.38 -15.01
C ARG A 452 45.24 -8.07 -15.15
N GLN A 453 43.94 -8.08 -14.88
CA GLN A 453 43.09 -6.90 -15.00
C GLN A 453 43.56 -5.75 -14.09
N LYS A 454 44.02 -6.06 -12.88
CA LYS A 454 44.55 -5.05 -11.96
C LYS A 454 45.88 -4.48 -12.41
N LEU A 455 46.78 -5.29 -12.96
CA LEU A 455 48.06 -4.81 -13.47
C LEU A 455 47.87 -3.93 -14.72
N GLU A 456 46.93 -4.30 -15.61
CA GLU A 456 46.61 -3.56 -16.84
C GLU A 456 46.00 -2.18 -16.57
N THR A 457 45.21 -2.04 -15.51
CA THR A 457 44.49 -0.80 -15.18
C THR A 457 45.22 0.07 -14.16
N ARG A 458 46.33 -0.40 -13.59
CA ARG A 458 47.10 0.35 -12.59
C ARG A 458 47.74 1.59 -13.22
N VAL A 459 47.66 2.72 -12.54
CA VAL A 459 48.42 3.91 -12.92
C VAL A 459 49.90 3.60 -12.69
N LEU A 460 50.68 3.69 -13.77
CA LEU A 460 52.13 3.46 -13.78
C LEU A 460 52.82 4.78 -14.11
N SER A 461 54.05 4.94 -13.64
CA SER A 461 54.90 6.05 -14.06
C SER A 461 55.28 5.91 -15.55
N ASN A 462 55.47 7.03 -16.24
CA ASN A 462 55.62 7.06 -17.70
C ASN A 462 56.89 6.36 -18.23
N ASP A 463 57.84 6.07 -17.35
CA ASP A 463 59.09 5.36 -17.60
C ASP A 463 58.96 3.83 -17.58
N LEU A 464 57.80 3.30 -17.17
CA LEU A 464 57.56 1.85 -17.08
C LEU A 464 56.73 1.33 -18.24
N ASP A 465 57.25 0.32 -18.93
CA ASP A 465 56.50 -0.42 -19.95
C ASP A 465 55.41 -1.27 -19.29
N ARG A 466 54.16 -0.95 -19.61
CA ARG A 466 52.96 -1.64 -19.11
C ARG A 466 52.91 -3.10 -19.53
N ALA A 467 53.32 -3.45 -20.75
CA ALA A 467 53.29 -4.82 -21.23
C ALA A 467 54.30 -5.68 -20.47
N ALA A 468 55.52 -5.16 -20.27
CA ALA A 468 56.55 -5.82 -19.48
C ALA A 468 56.12 -5.97 -18.00
N PHE A 469 55.50 -4.94 -17.43
CA PHE A 469 54.99 -4.96 -16.06
C PHE A 469 53.89 -6.02 -15.83
N VAL A 470 52.93 -6.09 -16.74
CA VAL A 470 51.85 -7.11 -16.68
C VAL A 470 52.45 -8.51 -16.87
N SER A 471 53.36 -8.69 -17.82
CA SER A 471 54.02 -9.99 -18.06
C SER A 471 54.75 -10.49 -16.82
N LEU A 472 55.56 -9.63 -16.19
CA LEU A 472 56.32 -9.99 -14.99
C LEU A 472 55.39 -10.37 -13.81
N GLY A 473 54.29 -9.65 -13.62
CA GLY A 473 53.32 -9.96 -12.57
C GLY A 473 52.59 -11.29 -12.81
N MET A 474 52.32 -11.65 -14.06
CA MET A 474 51.73 -12.94 -14.41
C MET A 474 52.73 -14.09 -14.24
N ASP A 475 54.01 -13.88 -14.58
CA ASP A 475 55.08 -14.85 -14.36
C ASP A 475 55.25 -15.19 -12.88
N TYR A 476 55.22 -14.18 -11.99
CA TYR A 476 55.27 -14.43 -10.55
C TYR A 476 54.09 -15.23 -10.05
N LEU A 477 52.88 -14.93 -10.54
CA LEU A 477 51.69 -15.68 -10.16
C LEU A 477 51.78 -17.15 -10.59
N GLN A 478 52.35 -17.40 -11.78
CA GLN A 478 52.56 -18.75 -12.29
C GLN A 478 53.58 -19.53 -11.46
N ARG A 479 54.71 -18.92 -11.11
CA ARG A 479 55.77 -19.55 -10.28
C ARG A 479 55.27 -19.97 -8.90
N VAL A 480 54.36 -19.20 -8.31
CA VAL A 480 53.76 -19.54 -7.00
C VAL A 480 52.68 -20.62 -7.13
N SER A 481 52.15 -20.83 -8.33
CA SER A 481 51.13 -21.85 -8.61
C SER A 481 51.74 -23.21 -8.97
N GLU A 482 53.05 -23.31 -9.17
CA GLU A 482 53.74 -24.59 -9.33
C GLU A 482 53.89 -25.28 -7.96
N PRO A 483 53.53 -26.57 -7.82
CA PRO A 483 53.64 -27.27 -6.55
C PRO A 483 55.10 -27.35 -6.13
N ILE A 484 55.41 -26.77 -4.97
CA ILE A 484 56.69 -26.98 -4.28
C ILE A 484 56.82 -28.49 -4.07
N ALA A 485 57.78 -29.12 -4.74
CA ALA A 485 58.21 -30.47 -4.41
C ALA A 485 58.76 -30.43 -2.98
N LEU A 486 57.94 -30.80 -2.00
CA LEU A 486 58.40 -31.07 -0.65
C LEU A 486 59.43 -32.20 -0.75
N ALA A 487 60.71 -31.84 -0.56
CA ALA A 487 61.77 -32.81 -0.42
C ALA A 487 61.40 -33.75 0.74
N GLN A 488 61.23 -35.03 0.44
CA GLN A 488 61.10 -36.07 1.46
C GLN A 488 62.45 -36.21 2.16
N GLU A 489 62.56 -35.69 3.39
CA GLU A 489 63.60 -36.07 4.33
C GLU A 489 63.30 -37.52 4.81
N PRO A 490 64.21 -38.48 4.65
CA PRO A 490 64.01 -39.83 5.14
C PRO A 490 64.34 -39.91 6.63
N GLY A 491 63.32 -40.06 7.46
CA GLY A 491 63.47 -40.53 8.85
C GLY A 491 62.90 -39.61 9.91
N ALA A 492 61.61 -39.77 10.21
CA ALA A 492 61.06 -39.53 11.55
C ALA A 492 59.74 -40.30 11.68
N GLU A 493 59.76 -41.35 12.49
CA GLU A 493 58.61 -42.18 12.81
C GLU A 493 57.56 -41.46 13.68
N ALA A 494 56.33 -41.93 13.51
CA ALA A 494 55.26 -42.11 14.50
C ALA A 494 54.50 -40.88 15.07
N GLY A 495 53.19 -40.93 14.80
CA GLY A 495 52.19 -40.77 15.85
C GLY A 495 51.28 -39.55 15.72
N PHE A 496 50.05 -39.74 15.21
CA PHE A 496 48.87 -39.91 16.06
C PHE A 496 47.60 -40.00 15.20
N MET A 497 46.85 -41.08 15.37
CA MET A 497 45.42 -41.15 15.04
C MET A 497 44.64 -40.31 16.06
N LEU A 498 43.62 -39.57 15.63
CA LEU A 498 42.43 -39.36 16.45
C LEU A 498 41.16 -39.47 15.60
N THR A 499 40.37 -40.45 16.00
CA THR A 499 39.00 -40.81 15.62
C THR A 499 37.99 -39.82 16.20
N GLY A 500 36.82 -39.62 15.55
CA GLY A 500 35.58 -39.26 16.27
C GLY A 500 35.04 -40.46 17.07
N PRO A 501 33.82 -40.47 17.66
CA PRO A 501 32.71 -39.51 17.56
C PRO A 501 31.96 -39.22 18.91
N ASP A 502 30.89 -38.43 18.80
CA ASP A 502 29.65 -38.37 19.59
C ASP A 502 29.61 -38.02 21.10
N ALA A 503 28.45 -37.41 21.42
CA ALA A 503 28.06 -36.62 22.58
C ALA A 503 27.84 -37.41 23.90
N PRO A 504 27.46 -36.73 25.00
CA PRO A 504 26.08 -36.24 25.17
C PRO A 504 25.92 -34.73 25.38
#